data_AF-A0A6V8L8I8-F1
#
_entry.id   AF-A0A6V8L8I8-F1
#
_cell.length_a   1.000
_cell.length_b   1.000
_cell.length_c   1.000
_cell.angle_alpha   90.00
_cell.angle_beta   90.00
_cell.angle_gamma   90.00
#
_symmetry.space_group_name_H-M   'P 1'
#
loop_
_entity.id
_entity.type
_entity.pdbx_description
1 polymer ?
#
loop_
_entity_poly.entity_id
_entity_poly.type
_entity_poly.pdbx_seq_one_letter_code
_entity_poly.pdbx_strand_id
1 'polypeptide(L)'
;MEVDDAVLSDGADPILACAVGNGAGYARYDGLPLLTAPDPADGIVEVAVAVPVLARRALRRPRVRIEVRRARGRAVAITPRQQEIGYVDDGVTATLSHKRSWWVEPGAWAVYVR
;
A
#
# COMPACT_ATOMS: atom_id res chain seq x y z
N MET A 1 9.34 -3.74 -0.41
CA MET A 1 7.89 -3.97 -0.39
C MET A 1 7.54 -4.69 -1.65
N GLU A 2 7.12 -5.93 -1.49
CA GLU A 2 6.95 -6.90 -2.58
C GLU A 2 5.51 -7.38 -2.56
N VAL A 3 4.90 -7.49 -3.74
CA VAL A 3 3.54 -7.96 -3.95
C VAL A 3 3.63 -9.04 -5.02
N ASP A 4 3.52 -10.30 -4.60
CA ASP A 4 3.97 -11.45 -5.39
C ASP A 4 5.34 -11.17 -6.05
N ASP A 5 5.41 -11.15 -7.39
CA ASP A 5 6.63 -10.92 -8.17
C ASP A 5 6.92 -9.42 -8.44
N ALA A 6 6.07 -8.51 -7.97
CA ALA A 6 6.22 -7.07 -8.20
C ALA A 6 6.89 -6.36 -7.01
N VAL A 7 7.94 -5.59 -7.29
CA VAL A 7 8.59 -4.73 -6.29
C VAL A 7 8.00 -3.32 -6.37
N LEU A 8 7.23 -2.92 -5.35
CA LEU A 8 6.67 -1.56 -5.26
C LEU A 8 7.66 -0.53 -4.70
N SER A 9 8.57 -0.99 -3.85
CA SER A 9 9.66 -0.18 -3.33
C SER A 9 10.79 -1.07 -2.84
N ASP A 10 12.01 -0.75 -3.25
CA ASP A 10 13.26 -1.35 -2.76
C ASP A 10 13.83 -0.61 -1.52
N GLY A 11 13.17 0.48 -1.12
CA GLY A 11 13.59 1.36 -0.04
C GLY A 11 14.53 2.49 -0.44
N ALA A 12 14.77 2.72 -1.75
CA ALA A 12 15.53 3.87 -2.22
C ALA A 12 14.74 5.19 -2.07
N ASP A 13 13.43 5.14 -2.30
CA ASP A 13 12.55 6.29 -2.14
C ASP A 13 11.89 6.31 -0.74
N PRO A 14 11.74 7.49 -0.13
CA PRO A 14 10.94 7.63 1.08
C PRO A 14 9.46 7.32 0.80
N ILE A 15 8.81 6.64 1.73
CA ILE A 15 7.38 6.32 1.65
C ILE A 15 6.63 7.15 2.68
N LEU A 16 5.59 7.86 2.24
CA LEU A 16 4.76 8.70 3.10
C LEU A 16 3.55 7.96 3.66
N ALA A 17 3.01 7.02 2.88
CA ALA A 17 1.89 6.19 3.27
C ALA A 17 1.92 4.87 2.49
N CYS A 18 1.36 3.84 3.10
CA CYS A 18 1.23 2.51 2.54
C CYS A 18 -0.18 1.99 2.86
N ALA A 19 -0.81 1.34 1.90
CA ALA A 19 -2.09 0.66 2.08
C ALA A 19 -2.04 -0.75 1.48
N VAL A 20 -2.61 -1.71 2.20
CA VAL A 20 -2.92 -3.06 1.74
C VAL A 20 -4.42 -3.21 1.92
N GLY A 21 -5.15 -3.54 0.86
CA GLY A 21 -6.61 -3.66 0.92
C GLY A 21 -7.13 -4.90 0.24
N ASN A 22 -7.98 -5.61 0.98
CA ASN A 22 -8.81 -6.71 0.49
C ASN A 22 -10.20 -6.21 0.05
N GLY A 23 -10.74 -5.18 0.71
CA GLY A 23 -12.06 -4.61 0.40
C GLY A 23 -12.00 -3.13 0.04
N ALA A 24 -13.10 -2.62 -0.53
CA ALA A 24 -13.26 -1.21 -0.85
C ALA A 24 -13.33 -0.30 0.38
N GLY A 25 -13.18 1.01 0.17
CA GLY A 25 -13.39 2.03 1.19
C GLY A 25 -12.14 2.49 1.95
N TYR A 26 -10.96 2.00 1.59
CA TYR A 26 -9.73 2.31 2.33
C TYR A 26 -8.85 3.40 1.71
N ALA A 27 -8.30 4.21 2.61
CA ALA A 27 -7.15 5.10 2.55
C ALA A 27 -7.03 6.09 1.37
N ARG A 28 -7.19 7.39 1.68
CA ARG A 28 -6.71 8.50 0.84
C ARG A 28 -5.46 9.10 1.49
N TYR A 29 -4.51 9.54 0.66
CA TYR A 29 -3.37 10.34 1.11
C TYR A 29 -3.29 11.62 0.29
N ASP A 30 -3.30 12.78 0.96
CA ASP A 30 -3.27 14.10 0.30
C ASP A 30 -4.34 14.24 -0.81
N GLY A 31 -5.55 13.75 -0.54
CA GLY A 31 -6.67 13.76 -1.49
C GLY A 31 -6.59 12.71 -2.62
N LEU A 32 -5.48 11.98 -2.74
CA LEU A 32 -5.31 10.91 -3.72
C LEU A 32 -5.84 9.57 -3.17
N PRO A 33 -6.67 8.82 -3.91
CA PRO A 33 -7.05 7.47 -3.51
C PRO A 33 -5.81 6.58 -3.53
N LEU A 34 -5.49 5.89 -2.43
CA LEU A 34 -4.38 4.92 -2.46
C LEU A 34 -4.82 3.66 -3.18
N LEU A 35 -5.98 3.11 -2.82
CA LEU A 35 -6.57 1.95 -3.47
C LEU A 35 -7.69 2.40 -4.41
N THR A 36 -7.85 1.70 -5.53
CA THR A 36 -8.74 2.13 -6.62
C THR A 36 -9.81 1.12 -6.97
N ALA A 37 -9.53 -0.17 -6.82
CA ALA A 37 -10.47 -1.24 -7.16
C ALA A 37 -10.17 -2.55 -6.40
N PRO A 38 -10.08 -2.54 -5.05
CA PRO A 38 -9.99 -3.78 -4.30
C PRO A 38 -11.34 -4.50 -4.35
N ASP A 39 -11.31 -5.80 -4.65
CA ASP A 39 -12.48 -6.67 -4.72
C ASP A 39 -12.28 -7.87 -3.78
N PRO A 40 -13.03 -7.97 -2.67
CA PRO A 40 -12.84 -9.05 -1.71
C PRO A 40 -13.21 -10.44 -2.26
N ALA A 41 -13.80 -10.52 -3.46
CA ALA A 41 -14.21 -11.77 -4.09
C ALA A 41 -13.20 -12.32 -5.12
N ASP A 42 -12.16 -11.57 -5.48
CA ASP A 42 -11.24 -11.95 -6.56
C ASP A 42 -10.03 -12.79 -6.09
N GLY A 43 -9.85 -12.93 -4.78
CA GLY A 43 -8.73 -13.65 -4.18
C GLY A 43 -7.38 -12.94 -4.36
N ILE A 44 -7.37 -11.61 -4.40
CA ILE A 44 -6.21 -10.74 -4.59
C ILE A 44 -6.30 -9.56 -3.61
N VAL A 45 -5.15 -9.04 -3.16
CA VAL A 45 -5.06 -7.75 -2.46
C VAL A 45 -4.54 -6.66 -3.39
N GLU A 46 -5.09 -5.45 -3.27
CA GLU A 46 -4.50 -4.25 -3.86
C GLU A 46 -3.56 -3.60 -2.85
N VAL A 47 -2.39 -3.19 -3.33
CA VAL A 47 -1.34 -2.61 -2.50
C VAL A 47 -0.87 -1.31 -3.13
N ALA A 48 -0.73 -0.27 -2.31
CA ALA A 48 -0.34 1.05 -2.78
C ALA A 48 0.66 1.73 -1.86
N VAL A 49 1.60 2.48 -2.44
CA VAL A 49 2.53 3.35 -1.71
C VAL A 49 2.50 4.77 -2.27
N ALA A 50 2.50 5.76 -1.38
CA ALA A 50 2.63 7.17 -1.71
C ALA A 50 4.09 7.61 -1.56
N VAL A 51 4.68 8.10 -2.64
CA VAL A 51 6.10 8.46 -2.74
C VAL A 51 6.22 9.94 -3.13
N PRO A 52 7.00 10.76 -2.39
CA PRO A 52 7.27 12.12 -2.79
C PRO A 52 8.36 12.13 -3.86
N VAL A 53 8.01 12.63 -5.05
CA VAL A 53 8.92 12.76 -6.19
C VAL A 53 9.23 14.24 -6.47
N LEU A 54 10.50 14.55 -6.66
CA LEU A 54 10.96 15.89 -7.03
C LEU A 54 10.71 16.15 -8.52
N ALA A 55 9.68 16.93 -8.84
CA ALA A 55 9.45 17.40 -10.19
C ALA A 55 10.39 18.58 -10.50
N ARG A 56 11.52 18.30 -11.16
CA ARG A 56 12.40 19.34 -11.71
C ARG A 56 11.73 19.98 -12.94
N ARG A 57 11.66 21.31 -12.98
CA ARG A 57 11.28 22.09 -14.16
C ARG A 57 12.47 22.97 -14.55
N ALA A 58 12.91 22.91 -15.79
CA ALA A 58 14.14 23.55 -16.28
C ALA A 58 14.24 25.07 -16.01
N LEU A 59 13.10 25.76 -15.82
CA LEU A 59 13.03 27.23 -15.61
C LEU A 59 12.26 27.63 -14.34
N ARG A 60 11.89 26.69 -13.46
CA ARG A 60 11.12 27.00 -12.24
C ARG A 60 11.68 26.27 -11.02
N ARG A 61 11.41 26.81 -9.83
CA ARG A 61 11.75 26.15 -8.55
C ARG A 61 11.21 24.70 -8.55
N PRO A 62 12.01 23.72 -8.08
CA PRO A 62 11.57 22.33 -7.94
C PRO A 62 10.30 22.28 -7.09
N ARG A 63 9.36 21.40 -7.46
CA ARG A 63 8.16 21.13 -6.67
C ARG A 63 8.10 19.67 -6.31
N VAL A 64 7.77 19.36 -5.06
CA VAL A 64 7.45 18.00 -4.63
C VAL A 64 6.05 17.65 -5.16
N ARG A 65 5.92 16.45 -5.71
CA ARG A 65 4.64 15.84 -6.09
C ARG A 65 4.52 14.50 -5.40
N ILE A 66 3.29 14.04 -5.18
CA ILE A 66 3.03 12.69 -4.67
C ILE A 66 2.72 11.79 -5.86
N GLU A 67 3.46 10.70 -5.96
CA GLU A 67 3.20 9.59 -6.87
C GLU A 67 2.61 8.44 -6.07
N VAL A 68 1.53 7.83 -6.56
CA VAL A 68 0.97 6.61 -5.97
C VAL A 68 1.29 5.43 -6.86
N ARG A 69 2.13 4.52 -6.37
CA ARG A 69 2.51 3.28 -7.05
C ARG A 69 1.63 2.15 -6.54
N ARG A 70 1.15 1.29 -7.43
CA ARG A 70 0.20 0.22 -7.10
C ARG A 70 0.60 -1.11 -7.70
N ALA A 71 0.30 -2.17 -6.97
CA ALA A 71 0.41 -3.55 -7.44
C ALA A 71 -0.75 -4.37 -6.87
N ARG A 72 -1.02 -5.50 -7.52
CA ARG A 72 -2.04 -6.47 -7.11
C ARG A 72 -1.40 -7.83 -7.07
N GLY A 73 -1.71 -8.61 -6.04
CA GLY A 73 -1.18 -9.95 -5.87
C GLY A 73 -1.88 -10.71 -4.76
N ARG A 74 -1.51 -11.97 -4.56
CA ARG A 74 -2.08 -12.84 -3.53
C ARG A 74 -1.39 -12.67 -2.18
N ALA A 75 -0.15 -12.23 -2.19
CA ALA A 75 0.62 -11.96 -0.99
C ALA A 75 1.41 -10.65 -1.11
N VAL A 76 1.62 -10.02 0.04
CA VAL A 76 2.46 -8.84 0.19
C VAL A 76 3.40 -9.02 1.36
N ALA A 77 4.65 -8.58 1.19
CA ALA A 77 5.64 -8.52 2.25
C ALA A 77 6.20 -7.10 2.41
N ILE A 78 6.20 -6.62 3.65
CA ILE A 78 6.70 -5.31 4.04
C ILE A 78 7.84 -5.52 5.03
N THR A 79 9.00 -4.94 4.74
CA THR A 79 10.17 -4.96 5.63
C THR A 79 10.55 -3.52 6.00
N PRO A 80 10.37 -3.10 7.27
CA PRO A 80 10.83 -1.80 7.71
C PRO A 80 12.37 -1.76 7.71
N ARG A 81 12.97 -0.64 7.25
CA ARG A 81 14.43 -0.51 7.09
C ARG A 81 15.12 0.22 8.24
N GLN A 82 14.47 1.22 8.84
CA GLN A 82 15.16 2.22 9.66
C GLN A 82 14.41 2.61 10.94
N GLN A 83 13.10 2.38 11.00
CA GLN A 83 12.28 2.78 12.14
C GLN A 83 11.12 1.80 12.34
N GLU A 84 10.63 1.77 13.57
CA GLU A 84 9.32 1.20 13.89
C GLU A 84 8.23 2.00 13.18
N ILE A 85 7.39 1.29 12.42
CA ILE A 85 6.31 1.93 11.63
C ILE A 85 4.98 1.60 12.29
N GLY A 86 4.24 2.63 12.70
CA GLY A 86 2.86 2.46 13.13
C GLY A 86 1.96 2.07 11.96
N TYR A 87 1.06 1.12 12.17
CA TYR A 87 0.03 0.73 11.20
C TYR A 87 -1.30 0.47 11.90
N VAL A 88 -2.37 0.46 11.11
CA VAL A 88 -3.72 0.09 11.56
C VAL A 88 -4.18 -1.06 10.66
N ASP A 89 -4.67 -2.13 11.28
CA ASP A 89 -5.17 -3.34 10.63
C ASP A 89 -6.56 -3.65 11.20
N ASP A 90 -7.59 -3.53 10.37
CA ASP A 90 -9.01 -3.66 10.75
C ASP A 90 -9.40 -2.91 12.03
N GLY A 91 -8.87 -1.70 12.19
CA GLY A 91 -9.13 -0.82 13.34
C GLY A 91 -8.22 -1.07 14.56
N VAL A 92 -7.34 -2.07 14.49
CA VAL A 92 -6.33 -2.35 15.52
C VAL A 92 -5.04 -1.64 15.20
N THR A 93 -4.60 -0.74 16.07
CA THR A 93 -3.31 -0.06 15.97
C THR A 93 -2.19 -0.96 16.46
N ALA A 94 -1.11 -1.05 15.70
CA ALA A 94 0.08 -1.82 16.06
C ALA A 94 1.36 -1.20 15.47
N THR A 95 2.50 -1.78 15.85
CA THR A 95 3.82 -1.34 15.40
C THR A 95 4.50 -2.45 14.60
N LEU A 96 5.12 -2.07 13.48
CA LEU A 96 5.89 -2.94 12.60
C LEU A 96 7.39 -2.67 12.79
N SER A 97 8.08 -3.57 13.49
CA SER A 97 9.53 -3.51 13.76
C SER A 97 10.35 -4.51 12.91
N HIS A 98 9.69 -5.51 12.32
CA HIS A 98 10.31 -6.56 11.50
C HIS A 98 9.50 -6.82 10.23
N LYS A 99 10.01 -7.68 9.35
CA LYS A 99 9.27 -8.12 8.16
C LYS A 99 7.91 -8.71 8.58
N ARG A 100 6.84 -8.25 7.93
CA ARG A 100 5.50 -8.83 8.04
C ARG A 100 4.96 -9.11 6.66
N SER A 101 4.20 -10.20 6.56
CA SER A 101 3.55 -10.60 5.32
C SER A 101 2.06 -10.79 5.57
N TRP A 102 1.26 -10.43 4.58
CA TRP A 102 -0.17 -10.70 4.51
C TRP A 102 -0.43 -11.49 3.24
N TRP A 103 -1.36 -12.43 3.30
CA TRP A 103 -1.84 -13.15 2.13
C TRP A 103 -3.36 -13.27 2.19
N VAL A 104 -3.95 -13.40 1.02
CA VAL A 104 -5.37 -13.68 0.89
C VAL A 104 -5.59 -15.19 0.87
N GLU A 105 -6.57 -15.64 1.66
CA GLU A 105 -7.13 -16.98 1.58
C GLU A 105 -8.44 -16.90 0.76
N PRO A 106 -8.46 -17.32 -0.51
CA PRO A 106 -9.63 -17.17 -1.36
C PRO A 106 -10.81 -17.97 -0.83
N GLY A 107 -11.96 -17.31 -0.64
CA GLY A 107 -13.18 -17.99 -0.19
C GLY A 107 -13.13 -18.52 1.24
N ALA A 108 -12.27 -17.96 2.10
CA ALA A 108 -12.16 -18.37 3.51
C ALA A 108 -13.46 -18.24 4.33
N TRP A 109 -14.40 -17.42 3.87
CA TRP A 109 -15.67 -17.16 4.52
C TRP A 109 -16.71 -16.71 3.49
N ALA A 110 -17.98 -16.76 3.87
CA ALA A 110 -19.10 -16.36 3.03
C ALA A 110 -20.00 -15.37 3.76
N VAL A 111 -20.54 -14.42 3.00
CA VAL A 111 -21.52 -13.42 3.46
C VAL A 111 -22.64 -13.23 2.47
N TYR A 112 -23.78 -12.80 3.01
CA TYR A 112 -24.88 -12.30 2.19
C TYR A 112 -24.49 -10.96 1.57
N VAL A 113 -24.58 -10.88 0.25
CA VAL A 113 -24.41 -9.64 -0.53
C VAL A 113 -25.77 -9.24 -1.12
N ARG A 114 -25.94 -7.94 -1.39
CA ARG A 114 -27.19 -7.36 -1.89
C ARG A 114 -27.18 -7.23 -3.40
#